data_AF-A0A951P8V3-F1
#
_entry.id   AF-A0A951P8V3-F1
#
_cell.length_a   1.000
_cell.length_b   1.000
_cell.length_c   1.000
_cell.angle_alpha   90.00
_cell.angle_beta   90.00
_cell.angle_gamma   90.00
#
_symmetry.space_group_name_H-M   'P 1'
#
loop_
_entity.id
_entity.type
_entity.pdbx_description
1 polymer ?
#
loop_
_entity_poly.entity_id
_entity_poly.type
_entity_poly.pdbx_seq_one_letter_code
_entity_poly.pdbx_strand_id
1 'polypeptide(L)'
;MGQKKLLRSFASFQHSTSRENQPQLHTHLVLLNTGIKENGKGCALDGRPILKNIKTLGAIHENEIRRGLHQELGVKTRDVTYEREVEDKTGKTKTLKSKSFEIEGVPKELCEFHSKRREQIEAVSLPTDTKMQTKFKVLTTRKAKEERVDREALFLEAREAAKSFRFEPKKLLGRQKSKELETKELEDIKTTLSRSLSETSKYKGAIKESDVFTQTLKESKGRLTAKEAQNFSKDFTKEYLHAIGNSNVHTLNKKGVELSQSDSLYSKVRDKLISPLKRILPEGKPLSYQYRKAQYEKRVQKALKKQKTFKRKAFLLYMTGKISRKKYVQIRDDKGQPKTRLGVNAKWLLTNKISTKQRDYLLKKIEQERLKLEKPKEIKLKPPTQEKRPDNYKEKERDR
;
A
#
# COMPACT_ATOMS: atom_id res chain seq x y z
N MET A 1 34.55 20.58 -14.21
CA MET A 1 34.49 19.37 -15.06
C MET A 1 33.13 19.30 -15.75
N GLY A 2 33.07 19.53 -17.05
CA GLY A 2 31.82 19.45 -17.82
C GLY A 2 31.21 18.05 -17.73
N GLN A 3 29.88 17.97 -17.56
CA GLN A 3 29.18 16.69 -17.60
C GLN A 3 29.35 16.08 -19.00
N LYS A 4 30.20 15.05 -19.12
CA LYS A 4 30.35 14.29 -20.37
C LYS A 4 28.98 13.74 -20.79
N LYS A 5 28.53 14.09 -21.98
CA LYS A 5 27.25 13.66 -22.55
C LYS A 5 27.28 12.15 -22.75
N LEU A 6 26.25 11.49 -22.23
CA LEU A 6 26.04 10.05 -22.38
C LEU A 6 24.64 9.84 -22.96
N LEU A 7 24.57 9.33 -24.18
CA LEU A 7 23.30 8.96 -24.80
C LEU A 7 22.82 7.64 -24.19
N ARG A 8 21.51 7.54 -23.94
CA ARG A 8 20.85 6.38 -23.34
C ARG A 8 19.59 6.07 -24.14
N SER A 9 19.32 4.80 -24.35
CA SER A 9 18.16 4.36 -25.12
C SER A 9 17.13 3.71 -24.22
N PHE A 10 15.87 4.06 -24.42
CA PHE A 10 14.73 3.50 -23.71
C PHE A 10 13.71 2.97 -24.72
N ALA A 11 13.09 1.83 -24.41
CA ALA A 11 11.91 1.33 -25.09
C ALA A 11 10.72 1.36 -24.13
N SER A 12 9.58 1.89 -24.59
CA SER A 12 8.38 2.08 -23.79
C SER A 12 7.26 1.16 -24.30
N PHE A 13 6.74 0.30 -23.43
CA PHE A 13 5.65 -0.62 -23.76
C PHE A 13 4.48 -0.39 -22.81
N GLN A 14 3.39 0.17 -23.32
CA GLN A 14 2.20 0.43 -22.53
C GLN A 14 1.26 -0.79 -22.53
N HIS A 15 0.73 -1.09 -21.35
CA HIS A 15 -0.25 -2.14 -21.13
C HIS A 15 -1.42 -1.61 -20.31
N SER A 16 -2.60 -2.18 -20.51
CA SER A 16 -3.84 -1.72 -19.89
C SER A 16 -4.48 -2.74 -18.95
N THR A 17 -3.94 -3.96 -18.86
CA THR A 17 -4.55 -5.08 -18.13
C THR A 17 -3.59 -5.71 -17.14
N SER A 18 -4.15 -6.18 -16.02
CA SER A 18 -3.44 -6.95 -15.01
C SER A 18 -3.35 -8.43 -15.42
N ARG A 19 -2.70 -9.25 -14.58
CA ARG A 19 -2.67 -10.72 -14.75
C ARG A 19 -4.01 -11.40 -14.49
N GLU A 20 -4.96 -10.69 -13.90
CA GLU A 20 -6.34 -11.15 -13.72
C GLU A 20 -7.27 -10.47 -14.74
N ASN A 21 -6.73 -9.97 -15.86
CA ASN A 21 -7.45 -9.29 -16.93
C ASN A 21 -8.25 -8.05 -16.48
N GLN A 22 -7.88 -7.45 -15.34
CA GLN A 22 -8.54 -6.24 -14.80
C GLN A 22 -7.86 -4.97 -15.29
N PRO A 23 -8.56 -3.81 -15.35
CA PRO A 23 -7.96 -2.53 -15.70
C PRO A 23 -6.76 -2.21 -14.81
N GLN A 24 -5.58 -2.11 -15.42
CA GLN A 24 -4.33 -1.78 -14.77
C GLN A 24 -3.41 -1.12 -15.80
N LEU A 25 -3.55 0.19 -15.97
CA LEU A 25 -2.68 0.95 -16.86
C LEU A 25 -1.25 0.98 -16.29
N HIS A 26 -0.26 0.54 -17.06
CA HIS A 26 1.14 0.58 -16.68
C HIS A 26 2.04 0.57 -17.92
N THR A 27 3.26 1.09 -17.74
CA THR A 27 4.26 1.15 -18.81
C THR A 27 5.53 0.42 -18.38
N HIS A 28 5.97 -0.53 -19.19
CA HIS A 28 7.32 -1.07 -19.08
C HIS A 28 8.28 -0.14 -19.81
N LEU A 29 9.06 0.62 -19.05
CA LEU A 29 10.15 1.42 -19.58
C LEU A 29 11.45 0.63 -19.47
N VAL A 30 11.87 0.02 -20.58
CA VAL A 30 13.08 -0.79 -20.67
C VAL A 30 14.25 0.11 -21.00
N LEU A 31 15.15 0.30 -20.02
CA LEU A 31 16.45 0.94 -20.25
C LEU A 31 17.41 -0.11 -20.81
N LEU A 32 17.90 0.11 -22.04
CA LEU A 32 18.96 -0.75 -22.57
C LEU A 32 20.25 -0.49 -21.79
N ASN A 33 20.97 -1.55 -21.42
CA ASN A 33 22.25 -1.46 -20.72
C ASN A 33 23.39 -1.07 -21.67
N THR A 34 23.19 0.00 -22.42
CA THR A 34 24.10 0.51 -23.42
C THR A 34 24.01 2.03 -23.42
N GLY A 35 25.12 2.68 -23.10
CA GLY A 35 25.30 4.12 -23.25
C GLY A 35 26.32 4.41 -24.33
N ILE A 36 26.13 5.51 -25.06
CA ILE A 36 27.09 5.99 -26.07
C ILE A 36 27.74 7.26 -25.54
N LYS A 37 29.05 7.23 -25.35
CA LYS A 37 29.85 8.38 -24.91
C LYS A 37 30.00 9.39 -26.06
N GLU A 38 30.41 10.62 -25.74
CA GLU A 38 30.71 11.66 -26.75
C GLU A 38 31.68 11.20 -27.85
N ASN A 39 32.65 10.35 -27.52
CA ASN A 39 33.61 9.79 -28.49
C ASN A 39 33.06 8.60 -29.30
N GLY A 40 31.74 8.38 -29.30
CA GLY A 40 31.08 7.28 -30.02
C GLY A 40 31.24 5.90 -29.40
N LYS A 41 32.09 5.72 -28.38
CA LYS A 41 32.31 4.40 -27.76
C LYS A 41 31.13 4.00 -26.88
N GLY A 42 30.68 2.76 -27.05
CA GLY A 42 29.69 2.13 -26.19
C GLY A 42 30.23 1.83 -24.78
N CYS A 43 29.37 1.89 -23.77
CA CYS A 43 29.67 1.40 -22.43
C CYS A 43 28.42 0.86 -21.73
N ALA A 44 28.61 0.01 -20.73
CA ALA A 44 27.53 -0.37 -19.82
C ALA A 44 27.10 0.83 -18.95
N LEU A 45 25.83 0.83 -18.53
CA LEU A 45 25.28 1.85 -17.64
C LEU A 45 25.42 1.40 -16.19
N ASP A 46 25.82 2.32 -15.31
CA ASP A 46 25.73 2.09 -13.86
C ASP A 46 24.27 2.29 -13.40
N GLY A 47 23.59 1.21 -13.05
CA GLY A 47 22.21 1.23 -12.56
C GLY A 47 22.08 1.62 -11.08
N ARG A 48 23.17 1.68 -10.29
CA ARG A 48 23.11 1.97 -8.84
C ARG A 48 22.48 3.33 -8.53
N PRO A 49 22.76 4.43 -9.25
CA PRO A 49 22.08 5.71 -9.01
C PRO A 49 20.57 5.64 -9.25
N ILE A 50 20.12 4.87 -10.24
CA ILE A 50 18.68 4.67 -10.52
C ILE A 50 18.02 3.92 -9.36
N LEU A 51 18.63 2.81 -8.91
CA LEU A 51 18.12 2.01 -7.80
C LEU A 51 18.09 2.80 -6.48
N LYS A 52 19.11 3.63 -6.23
CA LYS A 52 19.18 4.53 -5.06
C LYS A 52 18.04 5.56 -5.07
N ASN A 53 17.59 6.01 -6.25
CA ASN A 53 16.57 7.06 -6.42
C ASN A 53 15.20 6.53 -6.87
N ILE A 54 14.94 5.22 -6.80
CA ILE A 54 13.70 4.61 -7.31
C ILE A 54 12.41 5.21 -6.70
N LYS A 55 12.47 5.65 -5.44
CA LYS A 55 11.34 6.31 -4.76
C LYS A 55 11.08 7.71 -5.31
N THR A 56 12.15 8.43 -5.63
CA THR A 56 12.08 9.78 -6.22
C THR A 56 11.54 9.69 -7.64
N LEU A 57 12.01 8.72 -8.43
CA LEU A 57 11.48 8.45 -9.77
C LEU A 57 9.98 8.10 -9.72
N GLY A 58 9.56 7.29 -8.76
CA GLY A 58 8.13 7.02 -8.51
C GLY A 58 7.33 8.27 -8.15
N ALA A 59 7.87 9.14 -7.29
CA ALA A 59 7.21 10.39 -6.92
C ALA A 59 7.12 11.39 -8.09
N ILE A 60 8.14 11.44 -8.97
CA ILE A 60 8.10 12.24 -10.20
C ILE A 60 6.95 11.74 -11.08
N HIS A 61 6.88 10.43 -11.29
CA HIS A 61 5.83 9.83 -12.11
C HIS A 61 4.42 10.08 -11.55
N GLU A 62 4.21 9.86 -10.25
CA GLU A 62 2.93 10.13 -9.58
C GLU A 62 2.55 11.62 -9.67
N ASN A 63 3.51 12.52 -9.45
CA ASN A 63 3.29 13.97 -9.53
C ASN A 63 2.89 14.42 -10.94
N GLU A 64 3.58 13.94 -11.98
CA GLU A 64 3.27 14.30 -13.37
C GLU A 64 1.93 13.72 -13.83
N ILE A 65 1.58 12.48 -13.43
CA ILE A 65 0.23 11.94 -13.70
C ILE A 65 -0.83 12.81 -13.03
N ARG A 66 -0.63 13.16 -11.75
CA ARG A 66 -1.58 13.98 -11.00
C ARG A 66 -1.74 15.36 -11.64
N ARG A 67 -0.63 15.96 -12.08
CA ARG A 67 -0.62 17.23 -12.81
C ARG A 67 -1.40 17.14 -14.11
N GLY A 68 -1.17 16.11 -14.94
CA GLY A 68 -1.93 15.89 -16.18
C GLY A 68 -3.44 15.71 -15.92
N LEU A 69 -3.81 14.92 -14.91
CA LEU A 69 -5.21 14.78 -14.47
C LEU A 69 -5.84 16.13 -14.11
N HIS A 70 -5.11 17.00 -13.42
CA HIS A 70 -5.61 18.31 -12.98
C HIS A 70 -5.68 19.31 -14.13
N GLN A 71 -4.59 19.45 -14.89
CA GLN A 71 -4.42 20.52 -15.89
C GLN A 71 -5.08 20.19 -17.23
N GLU A 72 -5.01 18.94 -17.67
CA GLU A 72 -5.51 18.53 -18.99
C GLU A 72 -6.96 18.04 -18.92
N LEU A 73 -7.34 17.35 -17.84
CA LEU A 73 -8.67 16.73 -17.71
C LEU A 73 -9.58 17.41 -16.68
N GLY A 74 -9.06 18.33 -15.86
CA GLY A 74 -9.83 18.98 -14.80
C GLY A 74 -10.35 18.00 -13.73
N VAL A 75 -9.66 16.89 -13.51
CA VAL A 75 -10.07 15.83 -12.58
C VAL A 75 -9.51 16.09 -11.20
N LYS A 76 -10.36 16.05 -10.16
CA LYS A 76 -9.91 16.16 -8.76
C LYS A 76 -9.29 14.86 -8.27
N THR A 77 -8.28 14.97 -7.40
CA THR A 77 -7.65 13.81 -6.75
C THR A 77 -7.57 14.00 -5.24
N ARG A 78 -7.61 12.89 -4.50
CA ARG A 78 -7.50 12.86 -3.04
C ARG A 78 -6.30 12.00 -2.63
N ASP A 79 -5.68 12.38 -1.51
CA ASP A 79 -4.58 11.60 -0.96
C ASP A 79 -5.10 10.35 -0.26
N VAL A 80 -4.35 9.26 -0.36
CA VAL A 80 -4.67 7.98 0.28
C VAL A 80 -3.43 7.46 0.99
N THR A 81 -3.60 7.09 2.25
CA THR A 81 -2.57 6.42 3.04
C THR A 81 -2.89 4.94 3.08
N TYR A 82 -1.96 4.14 2.55
CA TYR A 82 -1.96 2.69 2.72
C TYR A 82 -1.11 2.34 3.92
N GLU A 83 -1.66 1.48 4.77
CA GLU A 83 -0.99 1.00 5.98
C GLU A 83 -0.76 -0.50 5.85
N ARG A 84 0.44 -0.95 6.24
CA ARG A 84 0.78 -2.36 6.29
C ARG A 84 1.55 -2.64 7.57
N GLU A 85 1.07 -3.59 8.35
CA GLU A 85 1.80 -4.10 9.49
C GLU A 85 2.95 -4.99 9.03
N VAL A 86 4.12 -4.77 9.62
CA VAL A 86 5.30 -5.60 9.45
C VAL A 86 5.89 -5.89 10.81
N GLU A 87 6.38 -7.11 11.02
CA GLU A 87 7.15 -7.43 12.22
C GLU A 87 8.64 -7.22 11.93
N ASP A 88 9.33 -6.57 12.87
CA ASP A 88 10.77 -6.47 12.81
C ASP A 88 11.47 -7.74 13.32
N LYS A 89 12.80 -7.77 13.22
CA LYS A 89 13.60 -8.93 13.65
C LYS A 89 13.49 -9.23 15.15
N THR A 90 12.95 -8.30 15.94
CA THR A 90 12.75 -8.43 17.39
C THR A 90 11.33 -8.88 17.74
N GLY A 91 10.48 -9.14 16.74
CA GLY A 91 9.08 -9.52 16.92
C GLY A 91 8.15 -8.34 17.24
N LYS A 92 8.62 -7.09 17.13
CA LYS A 92 7.77 -5.92 17.33
C LYS A 92 7.04 -5.58 16.04
N THR A 93 5.72 -5.41 16.14
CA THR A 93 4.89 -4.96 15.03
C THR A 93 5.07 -3.46 14.79
N LYS A 94 5.37 -3.09 13.54
CA LYS A 94 5.48 -1.72 13.05
C LYS A 94 4.50 -1.52 11.90
N THR A 95 3.75 -0.42 11.92
CA THR A 95 2.93 -0.01 10.79
C THR A 95 3.77 0.79 9.79
N LEU A 96 3.96 0.26 8.59
CA LEU A 96 4.48 1.01 7.46
C LEU A 96 3.34 1.80 6.83
N LYS A 97 3.57 3.09 6.60
CA LYS A 97 2.65 3.98 5.90
C LYS A 97 3.24 4.37 4.55
N SER A 98 2.42 4.29 3.51
CA SER A 98 2.74 4.85 2.19
C SER A 98 1.60 5.74 1.74
N LYS A 99 1.92 7.00 1.44
CA LYS A 99 1.00 7.93 0.79
C LYS A 99 1.05 7.73 -0.73
N SER A 100 -0.11 7.78 -1.37
CA SER A 100 -0.30 7.93 -2.82
C SER A 100 -1.60 8.74 -3.04
N PHE A 101 -2.18 8.73 -4.23
CA PHE A 101 -3.43 9.42 -4.51
C PHE A 101 -4.41 8.54 -5.30
N GLU A 102 -5.69 8.90 -5.24
CA GLU A 102 -6.76 8.33 -6.04
C GLU A 102 -7.60 9.45 -6.66
N ILE A 103 -8.33 9.15 -7.74
CA ILE A 103 -9.27 10.09 -8.33
C ILE A 103 -10.49 10.25 -7.42
N GLU A 104 -10.87 11.50 -7.15
CA GLU A 104 -12.05 11.81 -6.36
C GLU A 104 -13.32 11.54 -7.16
N GLY A 105 -14.25 10.75 -6.60
CA GLY A 105 -15.51 10.39 -7.25
C GLY A 105 -15.53 9.01 -7.90
N VAL A 106 -14.41 8.28 -7.93
CA VAL A 106 -14.40 6.85 -8.27
C VAL A 106 -14.86 6.04 -7.04
N PRO A 107 -15.89 5.18 -7.15
CA PRO A 107 -16.36 4.36 -6.03
C PRO A 107 -15.27 3.43 -5.51
N LYS A 108 -15.13 3.34 -4.18
CA LYS A 108 -14.10 2.50 -3.56
C LYS A 108 -14.34 1.01 -3.84
N GLU A 109 -15.61 0.62 -3.87
CA GLU A 109 -16.05 -0.74 -4.15
C GLU A 109 -15.69 -1.17 -5.58
N LEU A 110 -15.72 -0.23 -6.53
CA LEU A 110 -15.27 -0.47 -7.90
C LEU A 110 -13.75 -0.69 -7.96
N CYS A 111 -12.98 0.12 -7.24
CA CYS A 111 -11.53 -0.07 -7.11
C CYS A 111 -11.20 -1.44 -6.49
N GLU A 112 -11.91 -1.83 -5.43
CA GLU A 112 -11.75 -3.15 -4.77
C GLU A 112 -12.10 -4.29 -5.73
N PHE A 113 -13.21 -4.17 -6.47
CA PHE A 113 -13.64 -5.13 -7.49
C PHE A 113 -12.56 -5.36 -8.56
N HIS A 114 -11.89 -4.29 -9.00
CA HIS A 114 -10.79 -4.34 -9.97
C HIS A 114 -9.40 -4.59 -9.36
N SER A 115 -9.32 -4.93 -8.07
CA SER A 115 -8.06 -5.18 -7.34
C SER A 115 -7.86 -6.64 -6.90
N LYS A 116 -8.37 -7.63 -7.65
CA LYS A 116 -8.29 -9.06 -7.29
C LYS A 116 -6.85 -9.54 -7.10
N ARG A 117 -5.91 -9.01 -7.88
CA ARG A 117 -4.49 -9.35 -7.74
C ARG A 117 -3.95 -8.96 -6.36
N ARG A 118 -4.36 -7.81 -5.84
CA ARG A 118 -3.99 -7.35 -4.50
C ARG A 118 -4.61 -8.25 -3.43
N GLU A 119 -5.89 -8.59 -3.57
CA GLU A 119 -6.58 -9.52 -2.65
C GLU A 119 -5.87 -10.88 -2.56
N GLN A 120 -5.45 -11.44 -3.70
CA GLN A 120 -4.68 -12.69 -3.74
C GLN A 120 -3.34 -12.59 -3.00
N ILE A 121 -2.62 -11.46 -3.15
CA ILE A 121 -1.34 -11.23 -2.47
C ILE A 121 -1.58 -11.10 -0.97
N GLU A 122 -2.53 -10.26 -0.55
CA GLU A 122 -2.86 -10.03 0.86
C GLU A 122 -3.33 -11.32 1.56
N ALA A 123 -4.06 -12.18 0.85
CA ALA A 123 -4.51 -13.47 1.38
C ALA A 123 -3.35 -14.42 1.74
N VAL A 124 -2.20 -14.32 1.07
CA VAL A 124 -1.01 -15.16 1.32
C VAL A 124 0.10 -14.43 2.09
N SER A 125 0.05 -13.11 2.19
CA SER A 125 1.03 -12.29 2.91
C SER A 125 0.87 -12.39 4.43
N LEU A 126 2.00 -12.38 5.13
CA LEU A 126 2.10 -12.36 6.59
C LEU A 126 2.86 -11.10 7.04
N PRO A 127 2.57 -10.55 8.23
CA PRO A 127 3.33 -9.42 8.79
C PRO A 127 4.84 -9.69 8.93
N THR A 128 5.21 -10.95 9.14
CA THR A 128 6.60 -11.42 9.24
C THR A 128 7.31 -11.58 7.90
N ASP A 129 6.61 -11.41 6.77
CA ASP A 129 7.23 -11.62 5.46
C ASP A 129 8.35 -10.62 5.19
N THR A 130 9.53 -11.16 4.91
CA THR A 130 10.62 -10.38 4.33
C THR A 130 10.24 -9.85 2.94
N LYS A 131 10.97 -8.82 2.46
CA LYS A 131 10.79 -8.31 1.09
C LYS A 131 10.93 -9.40 0.03
N MET A 132 11.85 -10.35 0.24
CA MET A 132 12.08 -11.47 -0.68
C MET A 132 10.94 -12.48 -0.65
N GLN A 133 10.43 -12.84 0.53
CA GLN A 133 9.25 -13.71 0.66
C GLN A 133 8.00 -13.07 0.04
N THR A 134 7.81 -11.77 0.24
CA THR A 134 6.72 -11.02 -0.42
C THR A 134 6.85 -11.11 -1.94
N LYS A 135 8.04 -10.86 -2.51
CA LYS A 135 8.29 -10.99 -3.95
C LYS A 135 8.03 -12.42 -4.45
N PHE A 136 8.50 -13.42 -3.71
CA PHE A 136 8.27 -14.82 -4.04
C PHE A 136 6.78 -15.15 -4.07
N LYS A 137 6.00 -14.72 -3.07
CA LYS A 137 4.53 -14.87 -3.04
C LYS A 137 3.85 -14.16 -4.22
N VAL A 138 4.34 -12.98 -4.60
CA VAL A 138 3.83 -12.26 -5.79
C VAL A 138 4.07 -13.06 -7.07
N LEU A 139 5.20 -13.77 -7.18
CA LEU A 139 5.51 -14.59 -8.35
C LEU A 139 4.73 -15.91 -8.34
N THR A 140 4.66 -16.61 -7.20
CA THR A 140 4.03 -17.94 -7.11
C THR A 140 2.51 -17.91 -7.16
N THR A 141 1.87 -16.80 -6.74
CA THR A 141 0.41 -16.62 -6.88
C THR A 141 0.01 -16.07 -8.24
N ARG A 142 0.96 -15.88 -9.16
CA ARG A 142 0.72 -15.32 -10.48
C ARG A 142 0.17 -16.39 -11.41
N LYS A 143 -0.95 -16.12 -12.10
CA LYS A 143 -1.36 -16.89 -13.27
C LYS A 143 -0.40 -16.65 -14.44
N ALA A 144 -0.22 -17.67 -15.29
CA ALA A 144 0.41 -17.50 -16.59
C ALA A 144 -0.35 -16.44 -17.40
N LYS A 145 0.33 -15.78 -18.36
CA LYS A 145 -0.36 -14.85 -19.24
C LYS A 145 -1.20 -15.68 -20.21
N GLU A 146 -2.48 -15.36 -20.36
CA GLU A 146 -3.26 -15.91 -21.47
C GLU A 146 -2.70 -15.33 -22.77
N GLU A 147 -2.40 -16.19 -23.75
CA GLU A 147 -1.80 -15.78 -25.02
C GLU A 147 -2.78 -15.00 -25.91
N ARG A 148 -4.08 -15.25 -25.75
CA ARG A 148 -5.15 -14.57 -26.48
C ARG A 148 -6.14 -13.98 -25.49
N VAL A 149 -6.13 -12.67 -25.39
CA VAL A 149 -7.07 -11.91 -24.58
C VAL A 149 -7.79 -10.96 -25.53
N ASP A 150 -9.10 -11.14 -25.66
CA ASP A 150 -9.95 -10.21 -26.41
C ASP A 150 -10.02 -8.88 -25.64
N ARG A 151 -9.33 -7.86 -26.15
CA ARG A 151 -9.29 -6.55 -25.49
C ARG A 151 -10.65 -5.87 -25.52
N GLU A 152 -11.43 -6.03 -26.58
CA GLU A 152 -12.72 -5.37 -26.72
C GLU A 152 -13.71 -5.93 -25.70
N ALA A 153 -13.75 -7.25 -25.54
CA ALA A 153 -14.53 -7.92 -24.50
C ALA A 153 -14.15 -7.44 -23.09
N LEU A 154 -12.85 -7.29 -22.78
CA LEU A 154 -12.42 -6.76 -21.48
C LEU A 154 -12.82 -5.30 -21.25
N PHE A 155 -12.76 -4.47 -22.29
CA PHE A 155 -13.24 -3.08 -22.17
C PHE A 155 -14.76 -3.03 -21.97
N LEU A 156 -15.52 -3.92 -22.61
CA LEU A 156 -16.95 -4.05 -22.40
C LEU A 156 -17.27 -4.48 -20.97
N GLU A 157 -16.63 -5.54 -20.47
CA GLU A 157 -16.80 -6.02 -19.08
C GLU A 157 -16.47 -4.91 -18.07
N ALA A 158 -15.39 -4.16 -18.29
CA ALA A 158 -15.02 -3.05 -17.42
C ALA A 158 -16.08 -1.91 -17.44
N ARG A 159 -16.68 -1.62 -18.59
CA ARG A 159 -17.76 -0.63 -18.71
C ARG A 159 -19.04 -1.10 -18.02
N GLU A 160 -19.39 -2.37 -18.16
CA GLU A 160 -20.53 -2.97 -17.48
C GLU A 160 -20.34 -2.98 -15.96
N ALA A 161 -19.14 -3.33 -15.50
CA ALA A 161 -18.77 -3.23 -14.09
C ALA A 161 -18.96 -1.78 -13.60
N ALA A 162 -18.38 -0.79 -14.29
CA ALA A 162 -18.56 0.62 -13.94
C ALA A 162 -20.05 1.02 -13.82
N LYS A 163 -20.88 0.63 -14.79
CA LYS A 163 -22.34 0.86 -14.74
C LYS A 163 -23.01 0.20 -13.53
N SER A 164 -22.63 -1.04 -13.19
CA SER A 164 -23.17 -1.76 -12.03
C SER A 164 -22.86 -1.06 -10.69
N PHE A 165 -21.71 -0.36 -10.63
CA PHE A 165 -21.32 0.48 -9.51
C PHE A 165 -21.82 1.94 -9.63
N ARG A 166 -22.74 2.23 -10.55
CA ARG A 166 -23.28 3.58 -10.83
C ARG A 166 -22.20 4.61 -11.11
N PHE A 167 -21.11 4.18 -11.73
CA PHE A 167 -19.96 5.01 -12.04
C PHE A 167 -19.93 5.39 -13.52
N GLU A 168 -19.76 6.68 -13.79
CA GLU A 168 -19.64 7.22 -15.13
C GLU A 168 -18.40 8.14 -15.22
N PRO A 169 -17.32 7.71 -15.90
CA PRO A 169 -16.04 8.45 -15.92
C PRO A 169 -16.16 9.88 -16.44
N LYS A 170 -17.04 10.13 -17.42
CA LYS A 170 -17.23 11.45 -18.04
C LYS A 170 -17.66 12.52 -17.04
N LYS A 171 -18.38 12.15 -15.96
CA LYS A 171 -18.82 13.06 -14.91
C LYS A 171 -17.67 13.61 -14.05
N LEU A 172 -16.47 13.03 -14.17
CA LEU A 172 -15.30 13.49 -13.42
C LEU A 172 -14.50 14.59 -14.13
N LEU A 173 -14.69 14.75 -15.44
CA LEU A 173 -13.95 15.71 -16.26
C LEU A 173 -14.39 17.15 -15.96
N GLY A 174 -13.46 18.10 -16.03
CA GLY A 174 -13.76 19.54 -15.87
C GLY A 174 -14.21 19.98 -14.48
N ARG A 175 -14.09 19.12 -13.46
CA ARG A 175 -14.43 19.42 -12.05
C ARG A 175 -13.46 20.40 -11.38
N GLN A 176 -12.30 20.65 -12.00
CA GLN A 176 -11.27 21.57 -11.54
C GLN A 176 -10.80 22.41 -12.73
N LYS A 177 -10.66 23.72 -12.53
CA LYS A 177 -10.03 24.61 -13.51
C LYS A 177 -8.52 24.62 -13.28
N SER A 178 -7.74 24.67 -14.35
CA SER A 178 -6.33 25.02 -14.25
C SER A 178 -6.21 26.44 -13.70
N LYS A 179 -5.30 26.63 -12.76
CA LYS A 179 -4.98 27.93 -12.19
C LYS A 179 -3.49 27.98 -11.89
N GLU A 180 -2.89 29.15 -12.04
CA GLU A 180 -1.53 29.40 -11.58
C GLU A 180 -1.43 29.26 -10.06
N LEU A 181 -0.25 28.82 -9.60
CA LEU A 181 -0.01 28.66 -8.18
C LEU A 181 0.07 30.00 -7.48
N GLU A 182 -0.76 30.19 -6.46
CA GLU A 182 -0.65 31.37 -5.62
C GLU A 182 0.50 31.23 -4.61
N THR A 183 1.10 32.36 -4.20
CA THR A 183 2.13 32.42 -3.16
C THR A 183 1.73 31.67 -1.88
N LYS A 184 0.44 31.74 -1.54
CA LYS A 184 -0.16 31.08 -0.37
C LYS A 184 -0.07 29.55 -0.45
N GLU A 185 -0.21 28.99 -1.65
CA GLU A 185 -0.12 27.55 -1.88
C GLU A 185 1.34 27.07 -1.83
N LEU A 186 2.28 27.87 -2.36
CA LEU A 186 3.71 27.59 -2.21
C LEU A 186 4.10 27.56 -0.72
N GLU A 187 3.58 28.49 0.07
CA GLU A 187 3.85 28.52 1.50
C GLU A 187 3.24 27.31 2.23
N ASP A 188 2.03 26.87 1.86
CA ASP A 188 1.44 25.63 2.41
C ASP A 188 2.29 24.38 2.04
N ILE A 189 2.85 24.33 0.83
CA ILE A 189 3.79 23.27 0.43
C ILE A 189 5.05 23.33 1.30
N LYS A 190 5.62 24.50 1.58
CA LYS A 190 6.79 24.63 2.47
C LYS A 190 6.48 24.13 3.88
N THR A 191 5.36 24.55 4.46
CA THR A 191 4.93 24.13 5.80
C THR A 191 4.71 22.62 5.88
N THR A 192 3.99 22.05 4.92
CA THR A 192 3.72 20.60 4.88
C THR A 192 4.97 19.78 4.61
N LEU A 193 5.87 20.25 3.74
CA LEU A 193 7.18 19.66 3.50
C LEU A 193 8.00 19.62 4.79
N SER A 194 8.12 20.75 5.50
CA SER A 194 8.88 20.81 6.74
C SER A 194 8.34 19.84 7.80
N ARG A 195 7.01 19.76 7.95
CA ARG A 195 6.36 18.79 8.82
C ARG A 195 6.67 17.34 8.43
N SER A 196 6.55 17.01 7.15
CA SER A 196 6.84 15.65 6.65
C SER A 196 8.31 15.27 6.84
N LEU A 197 9.24 16.23 6.70
CA LEU A 197 10.67 16.02 6.92
C LEU A 197 10.99 15.85 8.41
N SER A 198 10.34 16.61 9.28
CA SER A 198 10.44 16.47 10.75
C SER A 198 9.96 15.10 11.22
N GLU A 199 8.86 14.59 10.68
CA GLU A 199 8.43 13.21 10.94
C GLU A 199 9.44 12.18 10.42
N THR A 200 10.00 12.41 9.25
CA THR A 200 10.97 11.49 8.64
C THR A 200 12.28 11.44 9.43
N SER A 201 12.77 12.59 9.90
CA SER A 201 14.01 12.68 10.68
C SER A 201 13.89 11.97 12.03
N LYS A 202 12.72 11.99 12.68
CA LYS A 202 12.48 11.21 13.92
C LYS A 202 12.75 9.72 13.76
N TYR A 203 12.52 9.15 12.56
CA TYR A 203 12.73 7.73 12.29
C TYR A 203 14.08 7.40 11.65
N LYS A 204 14.63 8.29 10.81
CA LYS A 204 15.86 8.03 10.05
C LYS A 204 17.10 8.71 10.63
N GLY A 205 16.94 9.67 11.55
CA GLY A 205 17.99 10.55 12.08
C GLY A 205 18.43 11.65 11.10
N ALA A 206 18.47 11.36 9.80
CA ALA A 206 19.12 12.22 8.82
C ALA A 206 18.30 12.35 7.51
N ILE A 207 18.31 13.54 6.91
CA ILE A 207 17.54 13.90 5.71
C ILE A 207 18.49 14.00 4.51
N LYS A 208 18.24 13.22 3.46
CA LYS A 208 19.02 13.32 2.20
C LYS A 208 18.36 14.33 1.26
N GLU A 209 19.12 14.93 0.35
CA GLU A 209 18.57 15.79 -0.71
C GLU A 209 17.47 15.08 -1.52
N SER A 210 17.65 13.79 -1.82
CA SER A 210 16.62 13.00 -2.50
C SER A 210 15.36 12.79 -1.66
N ASP A 211 15.45 12.77 -0.33
CA ASP A 211 14.28 12.74 0.55
C ASP A 211 13.52 14.08 0.47
N VAL A 212 14.22 15.23 0.48
CA VAL A 212 13.59 16.57 0.31
C VAL A 212 12.86 16.66 -1.02
N PHE A 213 13.52 16.29 -2.13
CA PHE A 213 12.90 16.33 -3.44
C PHE A 213 11.72 15.37 -3.56
N THR A 214 11.85 14.14 -3.03
CA THR A 214 10.75 13.16 -3.02
C THR A 214 9.54 13.67 -2.23
N GLN A 215 9.74 14.30 -1.08
CA GLN A 215 8.63 14.83 -0.29
C GLN A 215 8.04 16.09 -0.92
N THR A 216 8.86 16.94 -1.56
CA THR A 216 8.37 18.10 -2.31
C THR A 216 7.38 17.68 -3.39
N LEU A 217 7.71 16.65 -4.18
CA LEU A 217 6.83 16.10 -5.22
C LEU A 217 5.53 15.51 -4.66
N LYS A 218 5.56 14.96 -3.44
CA LYS A 218 4.38 14.39 -2.79
C LYS A 218 3.45 15.45 -2.22
N GLU A 219 4.02 16.46 -1.57
CA GLU A 219 3.26 17.54 -0.94
C GLU A 219 2.82 18.61 -1.96
N SER A 220 3.51 18.75 -3.11
CA SER A 220 3.05 19.59 -4.22
C SER A 220 1.75 19.06 -4.84
N LYS A 221 1.53 17.74 -4.85
CA LYS A 221 0.29 17.12 -5.31
C LYS A 221 -0.05 17.46 -6.78
N GLY A 222 0.96 17.51 -7.65
CA GLY A 222 0.78 17.84 -9.08
C GLY A 222 0.73 19.34 -9.37
N ARG A 223 0.88 20.19 -8.34
CA ARG A 223 0.91 21.66 -8.50
C ARG A 223 2.20 22.19 -9.13
N LEU A 224 3.31 21.52 -8.83
CA LEU A 224 4.63 21.85 -9.37
C LEU A 224 5.01 20.81 -10.41
N THR A 225 5.63 21.24 -11.50
CA THR A 225 6.38 20.34 -12.40
C THR A 225 7.56 19.71 -11.66
N ALA A 226 8.09 18.60 -12.19
CA ALA A 226 9.29 17.98 -11.65
C ALA A 226 10.49 18.95 -11.58
N LYS A 227 10.58 19.90 -12.51
CA LYS A 227 11.66 20.88 -12.54
C LYS A 227 11.49 21.96 -11.47
N GLU A 228 10.28 22.50 -11.32
CA GLU A 228 9.96 23.46 -10.27
C GLU A 228 10.12 22.84 -8.89
N ALA A 229 9.63 21.60 -8.69
CA ALA A 229 9.81 20.87 -7.44
C ALA A 229 11.29 20.62 -7.13
N GLN A 230 12.14 20.38 -8.14
CA GLN A 230 13.57 20.26 -7.96
C GLN A 230 14.19 21.59 -7.48
N ASN A 231 13.85 22.71 -8.13
CA ASN A 231 14.35 24.03 -7.74
C ASN A 231 13.87 24.39 -6.32
N PHE A 232 12.57 24.22 -6.06
CA PHE A 232 11.97 24.40 -4.74
C PHE A 232 12.68 23.58 -3.66
N SER A 233 13.01 22.31 -3.94
CA SER A 233 13.73 21.47 -2.98
C SER A 233 15.15 21.96 -2.67
N LYS A 234 15.83 22.56 -3.65
CA LYS A 234 17.16 23.17 -3.46
C LYS A 234 17.06 24.43 -2.61
N ASP A 235 16.10 25.29 -2.91
CA ASP A 235 15.88 26.53 -2.16
C ASP A 235 15.47 26.22 -0.72
N PHE A 236 14.56 25.25 -0.54
CA PHE A 236 14.18 24.76 0.78
C PHE A 236 15.38 24.20 1.55
N THR A 237 16.25 23.44 0.89
CA THR A 237 17.45 22.88 1.54
C THR A 237 18.40 23.99 2.02
N LYS A 238 18.60 25.03 1.22
CA LYS A 238 19.46 26.17 1.60
C LYS A 238 18.90 26.95 2.78
N GLU A 239 17.58 27.11 2.84
CA GLU A 239 16.95 28.01 3.81
C GLU A 239 16.56 27.32 5.12
N TYR A 240 16.12 26.06 5.08
CA TYR A 240 15.48 25.36 6.21
C TYR A 240 16.27 24.14 6.73
N LEU A 241 17.36 23.76 6.06
CA LEU A 241 18.19 22.63 6.46
C LEU A 241 19.62 23.06 6.80
N HIS A 242 20.27 22.31 7.69
CA HIS A 242 21.67 22.43 8.05
C HIS A 242 22.40 21.14 7.67
N ALA A 243 23.57 21.23 7.03
CA ALA A 243 24.37 20.05 6.64
C ALA A 243 25.05 19.40 7.84
N ILE A 244 25.11 18.07 7.89
CA ILE A 244 25.83 17.34 8.94
C ILE A 244 27.23 16.98 8.41
N GLY A 245 28.24 17.72 8.87
CA GLY A 245 29.63 17.56 8.43
C GLY A 245 29.80 17.76 6.91
N ASN A 246 30.75 17.05 6.30
CA ASN A 246 31.02 17.09 4.85
C ASN A 246 30.14 16.15 4.01
N SER A 247 28.94 15.79 4.51
CA SER A 247 28.08 14.78 3.86
C SER A 247 26.84 15.40 3.18
N ASN A 248 26.27 14.73 2.17
CA ASN A 248 25.02 15.12 1.49
C ASN A 248 23.76 14.80 2.35
N VAL A 249 23.87 15.05 3.65
CA VAL A 249 22.88 14.69 4.64
C VAL A 249 22.68 15.88 5.57
N HIS A 250 21.42 16.13 5.90
CA HIS A 250 20.99 17.33 6.59
C HIS A 250 20.06 17.03 7.78
N THR A 251 19.91 18.02 8.64
CA THR A 251 18.86 18.14 9.66
C THR A 251 18.07 19.43 9.44
N LEU A 252 16.87 19.53 10.03
CA LEU A 252 16.14 20.80 10.06
C LEU A 252 16.92 21.81 10.92
N ASN A 253 17.09 23.03 10.40
CA ASN A 253 17.59 24.15 11.19
C ASN A 253 16.45 24.74 12.04
N LYS A 254 16.74 25.77 12.84
CA LYS A 254 15.75 26.42 13.71
C LYS A 254 14.50 26.88 12.94
N LYS A 255 14.66 27.56 11.81
CA LYS A 255 13.56 28.00 10.94
C LYS A 255 12.74 26.81 10.42
N GLY A 256 13.41 25.72 10.01
CA GLY A 256 12.75 24.50 9.56
C GLY A 256 11.89 23.87 10.67
N VAL A 257 12.42 23.78 11.89
CA VAL A 257 11.68 23.24 13.04
C VAL A 257 10.47 24.11 13.36
N GLU A 258 10.63 25.43 13.44
CA GLU A 258 9.53 26.38 13.66
C GLU A 258 8.45 26.25 12.58
N LEU A 259 8.87 26.19 11.30
CA LEU A 259 7.97 26.01 10.18
C LEU A 259 7.21 24.67 10.25
N SER A 260 7.84 23.60 10.75
CA SER A 260 7.19 22.29 10.89
C SER A 260 6.06 22.28 11.94
N GLN A 261 6.14 23.18 12.91
CA GLN A 261 5.17 23.37 14.00
C GLN A 261 4.08 24.39 13.65
N SER A 262 4.35 25.27 12.67
CA SER A 262 3.37 26.25 12.20
C SER A 262 2.11 25.60 11.62
N ASP A 263 0.97 26.27 11.77
CA ASP A 263 -0.28 25.83 11.15
C ASP A 263 -0.23 26.01 9.64
N SER A 264 -0.50 24.91 8.92
CA SER A 264 -0.63 24.98 7.47
C SER A 264 -1.98 25.61 7.09
N LEU A 265 -2.08 26.11 5.86
CA LEU A 265 -3.30 26.75 5.36
C LEU A 265 -4.49 25.77 5.44
N TYR A 266 -4.22 24.49 5.17
CA TYR A 266 -5.17 23.40 5.36
C TYR A 266 -5.57 23.18 6.83
N SER A 267 -4.65 23.24 7.82
CA SER A 267 -5.03 23.09 9.23
C SER A 267 -5.89 24.24 9.71
N LYS A 268 -5.58 25.48 9.33
CA LYS A 268 -6.40 26.66 9.67
C LYS A 268 -7.84 26.55 9.13
N VAL A 269 -7.99 26.17 7.86
CA VAL A 269 -9.32 25.98 7.24
C VAL A 269 -10.05 24.78 7.85
N ARG A 270 -9.33 23.67 8.07
CA ARG A 270 -9.86 22.47 8.71
C ARG A 270 -10.36 22.75 10.12
N ASP A 271 -9.59 23.42 10.96
CA ASP A 271 -9.97 23.68 12.35
C ASP A 271 -11.11 24.68 12.45
N LYS A 272 -11.22 25.63 11.51
CA LYS A 272 -12.39 26.51 11.39
C LYS A 272 -13.67 25.74 11.01
N LEU A 273 -13.57 24.74 10.14
CA LEU A 273 -14.70 23.91 9.69
C LEU A 273 -15.05 22.76 10.65
N ILE A 274 -14.05 22.18 11.31
CA ILE A 274 -14.16 20.96 12.13
C ILE A 274 -14.31 21.27 13.61
N SER A 275 -13.84 22.41 14.13
CA SER A 275 -14.03 22.75 15.55
C SER A 275 -15.49 22.79 16.02
N PRO A 276 -16.49 23.21 15.20
CA PRO A 276 -17.89 23.09 15.58
C PRO A 276 -18.35 21.62 15.57
N LEU A 277 -17.88 20.84 14.59
CA LEU A 277 -18.26 19.42 14.42
C LEU A 277 -17.63 18.50 15.48
N LYS A 278 -16.42 18.80 15.96
CA LYS A 278 -15.74 18.08 17.06
C LYS A 278 -16.46 18.26 18.40
N ARG A 279 -17.17 19.38 18.61
CA ARG A 279 -18.01 19.58 19.81
C ARG A 279 -19.27 18.72 19.80
N ILE A 280 -19.71 18.27 18.62
CA ILE A 280 -20.94 17.50 18.43
C ILE A 280 -20.65 15.98 18.32
N LEU A 281 -19.44 15.60 17.90
CA LEU A 281 -19.04 14.21 17.74
C LEU A 281 -18.13 13.76 18.90
N PRO A 282 -18.59 12.84 19.77
CA PRO A 282 -17.75 12.33 20.85
C PRO A 282 -16.49 11.67 20.29
N GLU A 283 -15.36 11.84 21.00
CA GLU A 283 -14.05 11.29 20.65
C GLU A 283 -14.07 9.75 20.64
N GLY A 284 -14.60 9.20 19.56
CA GLY A 284 -14.65 7.79 19.26
C GLY A 284 -13.63 7.45 18.17
N LYS A 285 -13.00 6.28 18.31
CA LYS A 285 -12.14 5.66 17.28
C LYS A 285 -12.75 5.85 15.88
N PRO A 286 -11.95 6.19 14.84
CA PRO A 286 -12.46 6.64 13.56
C PRO A 286 -13.54 5.69 13.02
N LEU A 287 -14.66 6.24 12.55
CA LEU A 287 -15.84 5.51 12.04
C LEU A 287 -15.45 4.34 11.11
N SER A 288 -14.37 4.49 10.34
CA SER A 288 -13.83 3.46 9.45
C SER A 288 -13.28 2.22 10.17
N TYR A 289 -12.71 2.35 11.37
CA TYR A 289 -12.27 1.22 12.20
C TYR A 289 -13.46 0.47 12.78
N GLN A 290 -14.44 1.18 13.34
CA GLN A 290 -15.65 0.56 13.90
C GLN A 290 -16.48 -0.11 12.80
N TYR A 291 -16.60 0.52 11.64
CA TYR A 291 -17.26 -0.07 10.47
C TYR A 291 -16.54 -1.33 9.97
N ARG A 292 -15.20 -1.30 9.84
CA ARG A 292 -14.39 -2.48 9.46
C ARG A 292 -14.52 -3.61 10.48
N LYS A 293 -14.53 -3.31 11.78
CA LYS A 293 -14.73 -4.28 12.86
C LYS A 293 -16.14 -4.90 12.82
N ALA A 294 -17.18 -4.10 12.62
CA ALA A 294 -18.55 -4.61 12.51
C ALA A 294 -18.75 -5.48 11.25
N GLN A 295 -18.14 -5.10 10.12
CA GLN A 295 -18.16 -5.91 8.89
C GLN A 295 -17.39 -7.22 9.09
N TYR A 296 -16.27 -7.18 9.80
CA TYR A 296 -15.50 -8.36 10.19
C TYR A 296 -16.33 -9.32 11.06
N GLU A 297 -16.96 -8.82 12.13
CA GLU A 297 -17.80 -9.62 13.03
C GLU A 297 -19.01 -10.24 12.30
N LYS A 298 -19.66 -9.49 11.40
CA LYS A 298 -20.75 -10.01 10.54
C LYS A 298 -20.28 -11.15 9.63
N ARG A 299 -19.09 -11.03 9.02
CA ARG A 299 -18.49 -12.08 8.17
C ARG A 299 -18.20 -13.35 8.98
N VAL A 300 -17.64 -13.20 10.19
CA VAL A 300 -17.35 -14.31 11.12
C VAL A 300 -18.65 -15.03 11.52
N GLN A 301 -19.68 -14.30 11.92
CA GLN A 301 -20.97 -14.89 12.31
C GLN A 301 -21.65 -15.63 11.16
N LYS A 302 -21.62 -15.08 9.94
CA LYS A 302 -22.16 -15.73 8.73
C LYS A 302 -21.40 -17.02 8.40
N ALA A 303 -20.08 -17.05 8.62
CA ALA A 303 -19.26 -18.24 8.44
C ALA A 303 -19.57 -19.33 9.48
N LEU A 304 -19.72 -18.96 10.76
CA LEU A 304 -20.09 -19.89 11.84
C LEU A 304 -21.46 -20.53 11.61
N LYS A 305 -22.47 -19.75 11.20
CA LYS A 305 -23.80 -20.27 10.85
C LYS A 305 -23.73 -21.30 9.71
N LYS A 306 -23.00 -20.99 8.62
CA LYS A 306 -22.81 -21.93 7.49
C LYS A 306 -22.09 -23.21 7.90
N GLN A 307 -21.08 -23.11 8.78
CA GLN A 307 -20.36 -24.26 9.31
C GLN A 307 -21.29 -25.18 10.11
N LYS A 308 -22.12 -24.62 10.99
CA LYS A 308 -23.12 -25.35 11.78
C LYS A 308 -24.13 -26.07 10.89
N THR A 309 -24.64 -25.39 9.85
CA THR A 309 -25.57 -25.98 8.87
C THR A 309 -24.91 -27.12 8.08
N PHE A 310 -23.65 -26.95 7.67
CA PHE A 310 -22.92 -27.99 6.94
C PHE A 310 -22.68 -29.24 7.80
N LYS A 311 -22.24 -29.08 9.06
CA LYS A 311 -22.05 -30.21 9.99
C LYS A 311 -23.37 -30.94 10.28
N ARG A 312 -24.48 -30.19 10.46
CA ARG A 312 -25.84 -30.78 10.59
C ARG A 312 -26.26 -31.57 9.36
N LYS A 313 -26.00 -31.05 8.16
CA LYS A 313 -26.31 -31.76 6.90
C LYS A 313 -25.45 -33.01 6.71
N ALA A 314 -24.18 -32.95 7.09
CA ALA A 314 -23.29 -34.11 7.07
C ALA A 314 -23.77 -35.20 8.05
N PHE A 315 -24.24 -34.81 9.24
CA PHE A 315 -24.86 -35.75 10.19
C PHE A 315 -26.13 -36.39 9.63
N LEU A 316 -27.03 -35.61 9.03
CA LEU A 316 -28.24 -36.15 8.40
C LEU A 316 -27.92 -37.14 7.27
N LEU A 317 -26.96 -36.80 6.39
CA LEU A 317 -26.53 -37.70 5.31
C LEU A 317 -25.93 -39.01 5.83
N TYR A 318 -25.30 -38.98 7.01
CA TYR A 318 -24.79 -40.17 7.68
C TYR A 318 -25.94 -41.03 8.22
N MET A 319 -26.89 -40.41 8.93
CA MET A 319 -28.07 -41.10 9.48
C MET A 319 -28.92 -41.75 8.39
N THR A 320 -29.05 -41.12 7.22
CA THR A 320 -29.80 -41.69 6.07
C THR A 320 -28.97 -42.65 5.22
N GLY A 321 -27.78 -43.09 5.67
CA GLY A 321 -26.91 -44.02 4.95
C GLY A 321 -26.25 -43.49 3.67
N LYS A 322 -26.46 -42.22 3.31
CA LYS A 322 -25.94 -41.61 2.06
C LYS A 322 -24.44 -41.32 2.11
N ILE A 323 -23.84 -41.31 3.30
CA ILE A 323 -22.38 -41.28 3.49
C ILE A 323 -21.96 -42.27 4.58
N SER A 324 -20.79 -42.89 4.42
CA SER A 324 -20.27 -43.87 5.39
C SER A 324 -19.81 -43.22 6.72
N ARG A 325 -19.79 -44.00 7.80
CA ARG A 325 -19.28 -43.58 9.13
C ARG A 325 -17.88 -42.99 9.04
N LYS A 326 -16.99 -43.60 8.24
CA LYS A 326 -15.62 -43.11 8.01
C LYS A 326 -15.62 -41.71 7.40
N LYS A 327 -16.49 -41.44 6.42
CA LYS A 327 -16.62 -40.13 5.75
C LYS A 327 -17.25 -39.08 6.66
N TYR A 328 -18.20 -39.47 7.50
CA TYR A 328 -18.79 -38.59 8.52
C TYR A 328 -17.79 -38.20 9.61
N VAL A 329 -17.06 -39.16 10.17
CA VAL A 329 -16.01 -38.92 11.18
C VAL A 329 -14.91 -38.00 10.62
N GLN A 330 -14.53 -38.15 9.35
CA GLN A 330 -13.61 -37.22 8.68
C GLN A 330 -14.15 -35.79 8.56
N ILE A 331 -15.47 -35.58 8.43
CA ILE A 331 -16.11 -34.26 8.36
C ILE A 331 -16.36 -33.67 9.76
N ARG A 332 -16.64 -34.52 10.75
CA ARG A 332 -16.89 -34.13 12.14
C ARG A 332 -15.61 -33.75 12.87
N ASP A 333 -14.58 -34.58 12.73
CA ASP A 333 -13.31 -34.52 13.47
C ASP A 333 -12.15 -33.98 12.61
N ASP A 334 -12.44 -33.61 11.36
CA ASP A 334 -11.49 -33.03 10.39
C ASP A 334 -10.21 -33.87 10.13
N LYS A 335 -10.25 -35.17 10.45
CA LYS A 335 -9.11 -36.10 10.29
C LYS A 335 -8.78 -36.32 8.81
N GLY A 336 -7.52 -36.12 8.42
CA GLY A 336 -7.02 -36.34 7.06
C GLY A 336 -7.41 -35.26 6.03
N GLN A 337 -7.97 -34.14 6.47
CA GLN A 337 -8.29 -33.00 5.62
C GLN A 337 -7.07 -32.07 5.47
N PRO A 338 -6.89 -31.43 4.30
CA PRO A 338 -5.76 -30.53 4.10
C PRO A 338 -5.89 -29.31 5.03
N LYS A 339 -4.85 -29.03 5.80
CA LYS A 339 -4.82 -27.92 6.78
C LYS A 339 -4.45 -26.57 6.16
N THR A 340 -4.06 -26.56 4.88
CA THR A 340 -3.62 -25.37 4.16
C THR A 340 -4.51 -25.10 2.95
N ARG A 341 -4.75 -23.82 2.61
CA ARG A 341 -5.62 -23.42 1.49
C ARG A 341 -5.16 -24.08 0.18
N LEU A 342 -3.84 -24.20 0.03
CA LEU A 342 -3.17 -24.82 -1.10
C LEU A 342 -3.46 -26.32 -1.16
N GLY A 343 -3.37 -27.05 -0.04
CA GLY A 343 -3.74 -28.47 0.02
C GLY A 343 -5.22 -28.74 -0.27
N VAL A 344 -6.12 -27.83 0.12
CA VAL A 344 -7.56 -27.93 -0.19
C VAL A 344 -7.83 -27.75 -1.68
N ASN A 345 -7.24 -26.73 -2.28
CA ASN A 345 -7.41 -26.47 -3.71
C ASN A 345 -6.75 -27.54 -4.57
N ALA A 346 -5.57 -28.05 -4.19
CA ALA A 346 -4.89 -29.15 -4.88
C ALA A 346 -5.74 -30.43 -4.85
N LYS A 347 -6.34 -30.76 -3.70
CA LYS A 347 -7.20 -31.95 -3.58
C LYS A 347 -8.51 -31.82 -4.39
N TRP A 348 -9.05 -30.60 -4.52
CA TRP A 348 -10.23 -30.31 -5.36
C TRP A 348 -9.91 -30.41 -6.86
N LEU A 349 -8.84 -29.76 -7.31
CA LEU A 349 -8.46 -29.70 -8.73
C LEU A 349 -7.86 -31.00 -9.26
N LEU A 350 -7.00 -31.67 -8.50
CA LEU A 350 -6.16 -32.76 -9.02
C LEU A 350 -6.75 -34.15 -8.79
N THR A 351 -7.67 -34.29 -7.83
CA THR A 351 -8.16 -35.63 -7.47
C THR A 351 -9.67 -35.80 -7.62
N ASN A 352 -10.44 -34.73 -7.84
CA ASN A 352 -11.92 -34.73 -7.82
C ASN A 352 -12.55 -35.40 -6.58
N LYS A 353 -11.75 -35.70 -5.53
CA LYS A 353 -12.18 -36.43 -4.33
C LYS A 353 -12.95 -35.57 -3.33
N ILE A 354 -13.09 -34.26 -3.58
CA ILE A 354 -13.90 -33.34 -2.77
C ILE A 354 -14.76 -32.46 -3.67
N SER A 355 -16.00 -32.21 -3.27
CA SER A 355 -16.94 -31.35 -4.01
C SER A 355 -16.62 -29.85 -3.85
N THR A 356 -17.14 -29.01 -4.73
CA THR A 356 -17.02 -27.53 -4.65
C THR A 356 -17.55 -27.00 -3.31
N LYS A 357 -18.65 -27.58 -2.80
CA LYS A 357 -19.20 -27.24 -1.47
C LYS A 357 -18.27 -27.65 -0.32
N GLN A 358 -17.57 -28.77 -0.44
CA GLN A 358 -16.56 -29.20 0.54
C GLN A 358 -15.31 -28.33 0.48
N ARG A 359 -14.83 -27.99 -0.72
CA ARG A 359 -13.72 -27.05 -0.92
C ARG A 359 -14.00 -25.70 -0.23
N ASP A 360 -15.18 -25.12 -0.46
CA ASP A 360 -15.58 -23.85 0.14
C ASP A 360 -15.67 -23.90 1.67
N TYR A 361 -16.12 -25.04 2.21
CA TYR A 361 -16.16 -25.28 3.66
C TYR A 361 -14.74 -25.33 4.26
N LEU A 362 -13.82 -26.07 3.63
CA LEU A 362 -12.44 -26.22 4.10
C LEU A 362 -11.65 -24.93 4.01
N LEU A 363 -11.79 -24.16 2.92
CA LEU A 363 -11.15 -22.86 2.77
C LEU A 363 -11.61 -21.86 3.83
N LYS A 364 -12.92 -21.82 4.11
CA LYS A 364 -13.49 -20.97 5.18
C LYS A 364 -13.04 -21.41 6.57
N LYS A 365 -12.86 -22.70 6.80
CA LYS A 365 -12.36 -23.22 8.07
C LYS A 365 -10.89 -22.82 8.31
N ILE A 366 -10.04 -22.91 7.30
CA ILE A 366 -8.64 -22.47 7.39
C ILE A 366 -8.56 -20.96 7.64
N GLU A 367 -9.46 -20.19 7.03
CA GLU A 367 -9.62 -18.76 7.31
C GLU A 367 -10.07 -18.51 8.76
N GLN A 368 -11.00 -19.30 9.31
CA GLN A 368 -11.40 -19.22 10.71
C GLN A 368 -10.27 -19.57 11.70
N GLU A 369 -9.44 -20.57 11.42
CA GLU A 369 -8.30 -20.94 12.28
C GLU A 369 -7.22 -19.85 12.28
N ARG A 370 -6.95 -19.22 11.12
CA ARG A 370 -6.11 -18.03 11.03
C ARG A 370 -6.69 -16.86 11.85
N LEU A 371 -7.99 -16.59 11.73
CA LEU A 371 -8.67 -15.51 12.45
C LEU A 371 -8.76 -15.74 13.98
N LYS A 372 -8.69 -17.00 14.44
CA LYS A 372 -8.58 -17.33 15.88
C LYS A 372 -7.18 -17.06 16.43
N LEU A 373 -6.14 -17.21 15.61
CA LEU A 373 -4.75 -16.90 15.96
C LEU A 373 -4.47 -15.38 15.94
N GLU A 374 -5.28 -14.61 15.21
CA GLU A 374 -5.22 -13.13 15.13
C GLU A 374 -6.01 -12.41 16.24
N LYS A 375 -6.65 -13.12 17.19
CA LYS A 375 -7.21 -12.48 18.39
C LYS A 375 -6.04 -11.97 19.26
N PRO A 376 -5.98 -10.67 19.61
CA PRO A 376 -4.99 -10.22 20.58
C PRO A 376 -5.22 -10.97 21.88
N LYS A 377 -4.17 -11.61 22.43
CA LYS A 377 -4.20 -12.11 23.81
C LYS A 377 -4.60 -10.93 24.68
N GLU A 378 -5.67 -11.03 25.46
CA GLU A 378 -5.91 -10.11 26.56
C GLU A 378 -4.72 -10.25 27.52
N ILE A 379 -3.76 -9.34 27.40
CA ILE A 379 -2.74 -9.16 28.40
C ILE A 379 -3.48 -8.62 29.61
N LYS A 380 -3.82 -9.50 30.56
CA LYS A 380 -4.17 -9.09 31.91
C LYS A 380 -2.92 -8.43 32.47
N LEU A 381 -2.83 -7.11 32.37
CA LEU A 381 -1.83 -6.33 33.06
C LEU A 381 -2.01 -6.60 34.56
N LYS A 382 -1.09 -7.37 35.15
CA LYS A 382 -0.93 -7.35 36.60
C LYS A 382 -0.56 -5.91 36.98
N PRO A 383 -1.20 -5.30 38.00
CA PRO A 383 -0.77 -4.00 38.49
C PRO A 383 0.71 -4.11 38.93
N PRO A 384 1.50 -3.05 38.74
CA PRO A 384 2.95 -3.11 38.92
C PRO A 384 3.27 -3.37 40.40
N THR A 385 3.83 -4.54 40.67
CA THR A 385 4.57 -4.77 41.91
C THR A 385 5.82 -3.91 41.89
N GLN A 386 6.00 -3.09 42.93
CA GLN A 386 7.22 -2.34 43.18
C GLN A 386 8.34 -3.33 43.53
N GLU A 387 9.14 -3.74 42.54
CA GLU A 387 10.40 -4.44 42.79
C GLU A 387 11.59 -3.56 42.41
N LYS A 388 12.49 -3.45 43.38
CA LYS A 388 13.69 -2.62 43.42
C LYS A 388 14.61 -2.94 42.25
N ARG A 389 15.24 -1.90 41.68
CA ARG A 389 16.33 -2.02 40.69
C ARG A 389 17.46 -2.88 41.28
N PRO A 390 17.94 -3.91 40.57
CA PRO A 390 19.24 -4.47 40.85
C PRO A 390 20.32 -3.62 40.16
N ASP A 391 21.24 -3.10 40.95
CA ASP A 391 22.52 -2.59 40.50
C ASP A 391 23.31 -3.73 39.85
N ASN A 392 23.70 -3.57 38.58
CA ASN A 392 24.91 -4.14 38.00
C ASN A 392 25.06 -3.73 36.53
N TYR A 393 25.68 -2.58 36.30
CA TYR A 393 26.40 -2.29 35.06
C TYR A 393 27.83 -2.81 35.23
N LYS A 394 28.21 -3.85 34.49
CA LYS A 394 29.61 -4.14 34.17
C LYS A 394 29.77 -4.10 32.66
N GLU A 395 30.58 -3.14 32.22
CA GLU A 395 31.15 -3.02 30.90
C GLU A 395 31.78 -4.34 30.44
N LYS A 396 31.53 -4.69 29.17
CA LYS A 396 32.48 -5.47 28.39
C LYS A 396 32.53 -4.90 26.98
N GLU A 397 33.62 -4.19 26.72
CA GLU A 397 34.24 -4.04 25.41
C GLU A 397 34.37 -5.39 24.72
N ARG A 398 34.26 -5.39 23.39
CA ARG A 398 35.01 -6.30 22.51
C ARG A 398 34.97 -5.81 21.07
N ASP A 399 36.18 -5.55 20.58
CA ASP A 399 36.58 -5.46 19.18
C ASP A 399 36.09 -6.65 18.33
N ARG A 400 35.60 -6.34 17.13
CA ARG A 400 36.02 -6.88 15.81
C ARG A 400 35.14 -6.36 14.68
#